data_AF-A0A350P920-F1
#
_entry.id   AF-A0A350P920-F1
#
_cell.length_a   1.000
_cell.length_b   1.000
_cell.length_c   1.000
_cell.angle_alpha   90.00
_cell.angle_beta   90.00
_cell.angle_gamma   90.00
#
_symmetry.space_group_name_H-M   'P 1'
#
loop_
_entity.id
_entity.type
_entity.pdbx_description
1 polymer ?
#
loop_
_entity_poly.entity_id
_entity_poly.type
_entity_poly.pdbx_seq_one_letter_code
_entity_poly.pdbx_strand_id
1 'polypeptide(L)' 'MAKLHDFYKETVVAELAKQFGYKSVMQVPRIEKITLNMGLGEAVADKKVLENAQADMTAIAGQ' A
#
# COMPACT_ATOMS: atom_id res chain seq x y z
N MET A 1 -5.11 -14.88 9.89
CA MET A 1 -4.34 -14.47 8.70
C MET A 1 -4.81 -13.08 8.29
N ALA A 2 -4.03 -12.36 7.47
CA ALA A 2 -4.33 -10.98 7.11
C ALA A 2 -5.53 -10.90 6.15
N LYS A 3 -6.67 -10.37 6.63
CA LYS A 3 -7.97 -10.33 5.93
C LYS A 3 -7.88 -9.91 4.46
N LEU A 4 -7.05 -8.91 4.14
CA LEU A 4 -6.88 -8.39 2.77
C LEU A 4 -6.09 -9.33 1.86
N HIS A 5 -5.10 -10.04 2.41
CA HIS A 5 -4.32 -11.01 1.66
C HIS A 5 -5.14 -12.26 1.33
N ASP A 6 -6.00 -12.69 2.26
CA ASP A 6 -6.87 -13.85 2.05
C ASP A 6 -7.95 -13.51 1.00
N PHE A 7 -8.57 -12.32 1.10
CA PHE A 7 -9.48 -11.80 0.09
C PHE A 7 -8.84 -11.68 -1.30
N TYR A 8 -7.58 -11.22 -1.37
CA TYR A 8 -6.84 -11.16 -2.63
C TYR A 8 -6.70 -12.55 -3.28
N LYS A 9 -6.32 -13.56 -2.50
CA LYS A 9 -6.12 -14.93 -3.01
C LYS A 9 -7.41 -15.62 -3.43
N GLU A 10 -8.47 -15.46 -2.66
CA GLU A 10 -9.71 -16.21 -2.85
C GLU A 10 -10.64 -15.58 -3.89
N THR A 11 -10.74 -14.24 -3.90
CA THR A 11 -11.71 -13.52 -4.73
C THR A 11 -11.03 -12.81 -5.89
N VAL A 12 -10.06 -11.95 -5.60
CA VAL A 12 -9.48 -11.04 -6.61
C VAL A 12 -8.71 -11.81 -7.69
N VAL A 13 -7.96 -12.86 -7.32
CA VAL A 13 -7.21 -13.67 -8.29
C VAL A 13 -8.12 -14.37 -9.29
N ALA A 14 -9.26 -14.91 -8.84
CA ALA A 14 -10.21 -15.61 -9.71
C ALA A 14 -10.93 -14.63 -10.65
N GLU A 15 -11.33 -13.46 -10.16
CA GLU A 15 -11.97 -12.42 -10.97
C GLU A 15 -11.02 -11.86 -12.03
N LEU A 16 -9.77 -11.54 -11.67
CA LEU A 16 -8.78 -11.02 -12.60
C LEU A 16 -8.37 -12.06 -13.66
N ALA A 17 -8.21 -13.32 -13.27
CA ALA A 17 -7.94 -14.39 -14.22
C ALA A 17 -9.06 -14.55 -15.26
N LYS A 18 -10.33 -14.43 -14.83
CA LYS A 18 -11.49 -14.51 -15.71
C LYS A 18 -11.65 -13.27 -16.60
N GLN A 19 -11.41 -12.07 -16.05
CA GLN A 19 -11.56 -10.81 -16.77
C GLN A 19 -10.49 -10.61 -17.85
N PHE A 20 -9.24 -11.00 -17.55
CA PHE A 20 -8.09 -10.79 -18.45
C PHE A 20 -7.65 -12.06 -19.18
N GLY A 21 -8.30 -13.20 -18.94
CA GLY A 21 -8.03 -14.46 -19.63
C GLY A 21 -6.63 -15.02 -19.37
N TYR A 22 -6.07 -14.79 -18.17
CA TYR A 22 -4.73 -15.27 -17.82
C TYR A 22 -4.66 -16.80 -17.85
N LYS A 23 -3.61 -17.35 -18.47
CA LYS A 23 -3.40 -18.80 -18.59
C LYS A 23 -2.73 -19.41 -17.35
N SER A 24 -2.12 -18.57 -16.52
CA SER A 24 -1.43 -19.00 -15.30
C SER A 24 -1.78 -18.08 -14.15
N VAL A 25 -2.03 -18.68 -12.98
CA VAL A 25 -2.31 -17.97 -11.72
C VAL A 25 -1.16 -17.02 -11.33
N MET A 26 0.06 -17.33 -11.78
CA MET A 26 1.24 -16.50 -11.53
C MET A 26 1.27 -15.21 -12.37
N GLN A 27 0.42 -15.10 -13.40
CA GLN A 27 0.31 -13.88 -14.20
C GLN A 27 -0.58 -12.81 -13.54
N VAL A 28 -1.33 -13.16 -12.50
CA VAL A 28 -2.20 -12.20 -11.81
C VAL A 28 -1.34 -11.17 -11.05
N PRO A 29 -1.54 -9.86 -11.28
CA PRO A 29 -0.76 -8.80 -10.64
C PRO A 29 -0.85 -8.81 -9.12
N ARG A 30 0.29 -8.68 -8.45
CA ARG A 30 0.41 -8.64 -6.98
C ARG A 30 0.81 -7.26 -6.49
N ILE A 31 0.38 -6.90 -5.28
CA ILE A 31 0.86 -5.71 -4.57
C ILE A 31 2.23 -6.03 -3.97
N GLU A 32 3.29 -5.42 -4.49
CA GLU A 32 4.67 -5.66 -4.01
C GLU A 32 5.01 -4.78 -2.80
N LYS A 33 4.69 -3.48 -2.85
CA LYS A 33 4.93 -2.53 -1.76
C LYS A 33 3.95 -1.36 -1.82
N ILE A 34 3.70 -0.75 -0.66
CA ILE A 34 2.96 0.51 -0.52
C ILE A 34 3.92 1.49 0.13
N THR A 35 4.30 2.55 -0.59
CA THR A 35 5.13 3.63 -0.04
C THR A 35 4.24 4.81 0.32
N LEU A 36 4.27 5.20 1.59
CA LEU A 36 3.64 6.43 2.07
C LEU A 36 4.63 7.57 1.92
N ASN A 37 4.22 8.64 1.25
CA ASN A 37 5.03 9.82 1.07
C ASN A 37 4.26 11.04 1.58
N MET A 38 4.91 11.88 2.37
CA MET A 38 4.36 13.15 2.83
C MET A 38 5.19 14.29 2.27
N GLY A 39 4.57 15.10 1.41
CA GLY A 39 5.23 16.27 0.82
C GLY A 39 5.22 17.44 1.81
N LEU A 40 6.38 17.75 2.39
CA LEU A 40 6.50 18.80 3.42
C LEU A 40 6.95 20.17 2.88
N GLY A 41 7.18 20.31 1.58
CA GLY A 41 7.31 21.60 0.87
C GLY A 41 8.09 22.69 1.62
N GLU A 42 7.46 23.86 1.80
CA GLU A 42 8.01 25.03 2.50
C GLU A 42 8.20 24.81 4.02
N ALA A 43 7.58 23.78 4.58
CA ALA A 43 7.66 23.46 6.01
C ALA A 43 8.92 22.67 6.40
N VAL A 44 9.79 22.33 5.44
CA VAL A 44 11.11 21.72 5.71
C VAL A 44 12.02 22.64 6.55
N ALA A 45 11.82 23.96 6.45
CA ALA A 45 12.60 24.93 7.22
C ALA A 45 12.26 24.91 8.73
N ASP A 46 11.06 24.46 9.10
CA ASP A 46 10.62 24.36 10.49
C ASP A 46 10.75 22.92 11.00
N LYS A 47 11.75 22.69 11.84
CA LYS A 47 12.02 21.38 12.45
C LYS A 47 10.81 20.79 13.19
N LYS A 48 9.95 21.64 13.78
CA LYS A 48 8.75 21.16 14.50
C LYS A 48 7.73 20.53 13.56
N VAL A 49 7.59 21.06 12.35
CA VAL A 49 6.64 20.50 11.38
C VAL A 49 7.12 19.15 10.86
N LEU A 50 8.44 19.00 10.69
CA LEU A 50 9.06 17.73 10.35
C LEU A 50 8.85 16.65 11.43
N GLU A 51 9.04 17.01 12.70
CA GLU A 51 8.80 16.09 13.84
C GLU A 51 7.31 15.70 13.95
N ASN A 52 6.39 16.65 13.77
CA ASN A 52 4.95 16.37 13.78
C ASN A 52 4.54 15.50 12.60
N ALA A 53 5.04 15.80 11.40
CA ALA A 53 4.79 15.00 10.20
C ALA A 53 5.30 13.57 10.36
N GLN A 54 6.47 13.38 10.97
CA GLN A 54 6.99 12.06 11.30
C GLN A 54 6.07 11.35 12.30
N ALA A 55 5.66 12.03 13.37
CA ALA A 55 4.77 11.46 14.38
C ALA A 55 3.42 11.03 13.80
N ASP A 56 2.84 11.85 12.92
CA ASP A 56 1.58 11.54 12.23
C ASP A 56 1.74 10.36 11.27
N MET A 57 2.83 10.33 10.50
CA MET A 57 3.11 9.23 9.56
C MET A 57 3.36 7.92 10.30
N THR A 58 4.03 7.97 11.46
CA THR A 58 4.20 6.82 12.35
C THR A 58 2.89 6.39 13.00
N ALA A 59 2.04 7.31 13.41
CA ALA A 59 0.72 6.98 13.95
C ALA A 59 -0.19 6.31 12.90
N ILE A 60 -0.10 6.73 11.63
CA ILE A 60 -0.89 6.19 10.52
C ILE A 60 -0.34 4.86 10.01
N ALA A 61 0.97 4.78 9.73
CA ALA A 61 1.61 3.60 9.18
C ALA A 61 1.89 2.52 10.25
N GLY A 62 1.92 2.92 11.53
CA GLY A 62 2.36 2.06 12.63
C GLY A 62 3.85 1.74 12.59
N GLN A 63 4.67 2.53 11.88
CA GLN A 63 6.12 2.40 11.76
C GLN A 63 6.85 3.72 11.96
#